data_AF-A0A661JHG6-F1
#
_entry.id   AF-A0A661JHG6-F1
#
_cell.length_a   1.000
_cell.length_b   1.000
_cell.length_c   1.000
_cell.angle_alpha   90.00
_cell.angle_beta   90.00
_cell.angle_gamma   90.00
#
_symmetry.space_group_name_H-M   'P 1'
#
loop_
_entity.id
_entity.type
_entity.pdbx_description
1 polymer ?
#
loop_
_entity_poly.entity_id
_entity_poly.type
_entity_poly.pdbx_seq_one_letter_code
_entity_poly.pdbx_strand_id
1 'polypeptide(L)' 'MDFKKARERMVKEQLIPRGIKDPRVLDAMRKVPRHLFVDEALQDQAYSDRPLLIGEKQTISQPY' A
#
# COMPACT_ATOMS: atom_id res chain seq x y z
N MET A 1 0.32 13.63 6.26
CA MET A 1 1.11 12.90 5.24
C MET A 1 0.48 13.07 3.85
N ASP A 2 1.25 13.15 2.76
CA ASP A 2 0.70 13.14 1.40
C ASP A 2 0.55 11.68 0.91
N PHE A 3 -0.66 11.14 1.02
CA PHE A 3 -0.95 9.75 0.67
C PHE A 3 -0.87 9.47 -0.84
N LYS A 4 -1.01 10.49 -1.70
CA LYS A 4 -0.83 10.31 -3.14
C LYS A 4 0.65 10.08 -3.43
N LYS A 5 1.54 10.90 -2.88
CA LYS A 5 2.99 10.72 -3.00
C LYS A 5 3.47 9.40 -2.37
N ALA A 6 2.96 9.03 -1.20
CA ALA A 6 3.33 7.78 -0.53
C ALA A 6 2.98 6.54 -1.37
N ARG A 7 1.79 6.55 -1.99
CA ARG A 7 1.33 5.48 -2.86
C ARG A 7 2.09 5.39 -4.17
N GLU A 8 2.35 6.52 -4.82
CA GLU A 8 3.21 6.56 -6.02
C GLU A 8 4.61 6.01 -5.71
N ARG A 9 5.14 6.32 -4.53
CA ARG A 9 6.42 5.79 -4.07
C ARG A 9 6.38 4.27 -3.89
N MET A 10 5.38 3.73 -3.19
CA MET A 10 5.18 2.29 -3.05
C MET A 10 5.16 1.59 -4.42
N VAL A 11 4.42 2.14 -5.38
CA VAL A 11 4.37 1.56 -6.74
C VAL A 11 5.74 1.59 -7.43
N LYS A 12 6.46 2.71 -7.37
CA LYS A 12 7.75 2.90 -8.06
C LYS A 12 8.90 2.15 -7.42
N GLU A 13 8.96 2.14 -6.08
CA GLU A 13 10.14 1.70 -5.33
C GLU A 13 9.97 0.27 -4.78
N GLN A 14 8.74 -0.23 -4.64
CA GLN A 14 8.47 -1.56 -4.07
C GLN A 14 7.91 -2.52 -5.14
N LEU A 15 6.78 -2.16 -5.76
CA LEU A 15 6.05 -3.08 -6.64
C LEU A 15 6.76 -3.35 -7.98
N ILE A 16 7.18 -2.30 -8.68
CA ILE A 16 7.83 -2.42 -9.99
C ILE A 16 9.17 -3.17 -9.87
N PRO A 17 10.09 -2.83 -8.94
CA PRO A 17 11.37 -3.53 -8.82
C PRO A 17 11.24 -5.01 -8.48
N ARG A 18 10.15 -5.41 -7.80
CA ARG A 18 9.87 -6.81 -7.47
C ARG A 18 9.19 -7.59 -8.59
N GLY A 19 8.93 -6.96 -9.72
CA GLY A 19 8.52 -7.63 -10.96
C GLY A 19 7.02 -7.57 -11.25
N ILE A 20 6.24 -6.73 -10.56
CA ILE A 20 4.88 -6.43 -11.00
C ILE A 20 4.96 -5.57 -12.27
N LYS A 21 4.58 -6.17 -13.40
CA LYS A 21 4.70 -5.57 -14.73
C LYS A 21 3.35 -5.27 -15.41
N ASP A 22 2.25 -5.89 -14.97
CA ASP A 22 0.95 -5.64 -15.59
C ASP A 22 0.52 -4.19 -15.29
N PRO A 23 0.38 -3.34 -16.32
CA PRO A 23 0.04 -1.93 -16.13
C PRO A 23 -1.31 -1.74 -15.44
N ARG A 24 -2.26 -2.66 -15.64
CA ARG A 24 -3.58 -2.61 -14.98
C ARG A 24 -3.46 -2.83 -13.47
N VAL A 25 -2.55 -3.71 -13.05
CA VAL A 25 -2.26 -3.94 -11.62
C VAL A 25 -1.61 -2.70 -11.02
N LEU A 26 -0.60 -2.14 -11.68
CA LEU A 26 0.08 -0.93 -11.20
C LEU A 26 -0.89 0.26 -11.09
N ASP A 27 -1.79 0.42 -12.06
CA ASP A 27 -2.79 1.49 -12.04
C ASP A 27 -3.85 1.27 -10.94
N ALA A 28 -4.28 0.04 -10.70
CA ALA A 28 -5.14 -0.27 -9.56
C ALA A 28 -4.46 0.12 -8.23
N MET A 29 -3.17 -0.22 -8.08
CA MET A 29 -2.38 0.11 -6.89
C MET A 29 -2.17 1.63 -6.71
N ARG A 30 -2.13 2.41 -7.79
CA ARG A 30 -2.15 3.89 -7.74
C ARG A 30 -3.53 4.45 -7.40
N LYS A 31 -4.62 3.80 -7.84
CA LYS A 31 -5.98 4.33 -7.68
C LYS A 31 -6.56 4.06 -6.30
N VAL A 32 -6.32 2.88 -5.72
CA VAL A 32 -6.97 2.46 -4.47
C VAL A 32 -6.28 3.06 -3.25
N PRO A 33 -6.99 3.83 -2.40
CA PRO A 33 -6.44 4.46 -1.21
C PRO A 33 -6.30 3.45 -0.04
N ARG A 34 -5.23 2.65 -0.05
CA ARG A 34 -4.95 1.64 1.00
C ARG A 34 -5.05 2.16 2.45
N HIS A 35 -4.71 3.42 2.71
CA HIS A 35 -4.82 4.02 4.06
C HIS A 35 -6.25 4.09 4.61
N LEU A 36 -7.28 3.98 3.77
CA LEU A 36 -8.68 3.92 4.24
C LEU A 36 -9.08 2.53 4.78
N PHE A 37 -8.19 1.54 4.70
CA PHE A 37 -8.43 0.16 5.12
C PHE A 37 -7.63 -0.24 6.36
N VAL A 38 -7.07 0.74 7.08
CA VAL A 38 -6.35 0.57 8.34
C VAL A 38 -6.83 1.63 9.34
N ASP A 39 -6.61 1.39 10.63
CA ASP A 39 -6.90 2.37 11.68
C ASP A 39 -6.15 3.68 11.45
N GLU A 40 -6.75 4.81 11.87
CA GLU A 40 -6.19 6.15 11.74
C GLU A 40 -4.76 6.24 12.28
N ALA A 41 -4.48 5.59 13.42
CA ALA A 41 -3.17 5.54 14.05
C ALA A 41 -2.10 4.83 13.20
N LEU A 42 -2.49 4.03 12.21
CA LEU A 42 -1.60 3.29 11.32
C LEU A 42 -1.54 3.87 9.89
N GLN A 43 -2.31 4.90 9.57
CA GLN A 43 -2.39 5.45 8.22
C GLN A 43 -1.05 5.94 7.68
N ASP A 44 -0.20 6.51 8.53
CA ASP A 44 1.14 6.96 8.14
C ASP A 44 2.06 5.79 7.72
N GLN A 45 1.68 4.56 8.04
CA GLN A 45 2.40 3.34 7.70
C GLN A 45 1.72 2.55 6.59
N ALA A 46 0.56 3.00 6.08
CA ALA A 46 -0.29 2.23 5.17
C ALA A 46 0.41 1.76 3.88
N TYR A 47 1.45 2.48 3.44
CA TYR A 47 2.23 2.21 2.23
C TYR A 47 3.64 1.69 2.53
N SER A 48 3.90 1.30 3.78
CA SER A 48 5.12 0.59 4.15
C SER A 48 5.06 -0.86 3.68
N ASP A 49 6.23 -1.40 3.38
CA ASP A 49 6.39 -2.77 2.90
C ASP A 49 6.36 -3.78 4.05
N ARG A 50 5.21 -3.86 4.72
CA ARG A 50 4.94 -4.82 5.80
C ARG A 50 3.45 -5.00 6.02
N PRO A 51 3.02 -6.13 6.63
CA PRO A 51 1.65 -6.28 7.07
C PRO A 51 1.30 -5.27 8.17
N LEU A 52 0.02 -4.87 8.22
CA LEU A 52 -0.53 -4.01 9.27
C LEU A 52 -1.75 -4.67 9.89
N LEU A 53 -1.94 -4.48 11.20
CA LEU A 53 -3.12 -4.98 11.92
C LEU A 53 -4.37 -4.23 11.44
N ILE A 54 -5.48 -4.96 11.34
CA ILE A 54 -6.80 -4.43 10.96
C ILE A 54 -7.91 -4.84 11.94
N GLY A 55 -7.53 -5.20 13.16
CA GLY A 55 -8.43 -5.77 14.17
C GLY A 55 -8.61 -7.28 14.05
N GLU A 56 -9.32 -7.89 15.00
CA GLU A 56 -9.67 -9.33 15.01
C GLU A 56 -8.48 -10.30 14.79
N LYS A 57 -7.29 -9.89 15.26
CA LYS A 57 -6.01 -10.61 15.06
C LYS A 57 -5.66 -10.85 13.59
N GLN A 58 -6.25 -10.08 12.67
CA GLN A 58 -5.98 -10.12 11.24
C GLN A 58 -5.01 -9.03 10.83
N THR A 59 -4.35 -9.26 9.69
CA THR A 59 -3.51 -8.26 9.04
C THR A 59 -3.94 -8.04 7.60
N ILE A 60 -3.79 -6.81 7.12
CA ILE A 60 -3.75 -6.56 5.69
C ILE A 60 -2.31 -6.86 5.20
N SER A 61 -2.20 -7.70 4.17
CA SER A 61 -0.91 -8.15 3.62
C SER A 61 -0.05 -6.99 3.14
N GLN A 62 1.28 -7.13 3.19
CA GLN A 62 2.19 -6.12 2.66
C GLN A 62 1.94 -5.82 1.17
N PRO A 63 2.29 -4.62 0.68
CA PRO A 63 2.29 -4.32 -0.74
C PRO A 63 3.51 -4.96 -1.43
N TYR A 64 3.42 -6.26 -1.73
CA TYR A 64 4.32 -7.13 -2.52
C TYR A 64 5.82 -7.05 -2.22
#